data_AF-A0A4V6QER7-F1
#
_entry.id   AF-A0A4V6QER7-F1
#
_cell.length_a   1.000
_cell.length_b   1.000
_cell.length_c   1.000
_cell.angle_alpha   90.00
_cell.angle_beta   90.00
_cell.angle_gamma   90.00
#
_symmetry.space_group_name_H-M   'P 1'
#
loop_
_entity.id
_entity.type
_entity.pdbx_description
1 polymer ?
#
loop_
_entity_poly.entity_id
_entity_poly.type
_entity_poly.pdbx_seq_one_letter_code
_entity_poly.pdbx_strand_id
1 'polypeptide(L)'
;MLKRFVAAGALALGSVVANTAGVAHADDVVVRDSNGIPWSWSTEASCIKDGPDQHLANTEDDAFLKYWYCLKHDDGLWYLHNTDSPNERIG
;
A
#
# COMPACT_ATOMS: atom_id res chain seq x y z
N MET A 1 -25.31 -19.21 -28.53
CA MET A 1 -24.92 -17.96 -29.22
C MET A 1 -24.50 -16.96 -28.16
N LEU A 2 -23.23 -16.55 -28.18
CA LEU A 2 -22.56 -15.72 -27.17
C LEU A 2 -22.80 -14.23 -27.48
N LYS A 3 -23.42 -13.47 -26.56
CA LYS A 3 -23.55 -12.01 -26.67
C LYS A 3 -22.61 -11.32 -25.68
N ARG A 4 -21.40 -11.11 -26.20
CA ARG A 4 -20.38 -10.08 -25.92
C ARG A 4 -20.66 -9.13 -24.75
N PHE A 5 -19.85 -9.30 -23.70
CA PHE A 5 -19.52 -8.27 -22.72
C PHE A 5 -18.83 -7.09 -23.44
N VAL A 6 -19.33 -5.87 -23.24
CA VAL A 6 -18.61 -4.65 -23.59
C VAL A 6 -18.15 -4.03 -22.28
N ALA A 7 -16.89 -4.29 -21.94
CA ALA A 7 -16.16 -3.53 -20.93
C ALA A 7 -15.94 -2.11 -21.50
N ALA A 8 -16.57 -1.12 -20.87
CA ALA A 8 -16.34 0.28 -21.19
C ALA A 8 -14.98 0.70 -20.60
N GLY A 9 -13.92 0.51 -21.37
CA GLY A 9 -12.62 1.10 -21.11
C GLY A 9 -12.64 2.57 -21.49
N ALA A 10 -12.72 3.46 -20.49
CA ALA A 10 -12.42 4.87 -20.66
C ALA A 10 -11.04 5.14 -20.06
N LEU A 11 -10.00 4.93 -20.86
CA LEU A 11 -8.65 5.43 -20.58
C LEU A 11 -8.65 6.93 -20.93
N ALA A 12 -8.99 7.77 -19.96
CA ALA A 12 -8.82 9.22 -20.08
C ALA A 12 -7.39 9.59 -19.65
N LEU A 13 -6.51 9.76 -20.64
CA LEU A 13 -5.23 10.45 -20.47
C LEU A 13 -5.51 11.95 -20.40
N GLY A 14 -5.43 12.52 -19.19
CA GLY A 14 -5.62 13.95 -18.94
C GLY A 14 -4.65 14.42 -17.87
N SER A 15 -3.79 15.35 -18.24
CA SER A 15 -2.60 15.81 -17.53
C SER A 15 -2.87 16.99 -16.59
N VAL A 16 -1.89 17.24 -15.71
CA VAL A 16 -1.52 18.52 -15.07
C VAL A 16 -2.03 18.78 -13.62
N VAL A 17 -1.12 18.48 -12.69
CA VAL A 17 -0.70 19.25 -11.49
C VAL A 17 -1.80 19.78 -10.57
N ALA A 18 -1.94 19.11 -9.44
CA ALA A 18 -2.12 19.78 -8.15
C ALA A 18 -1.15 19.13 -7.16
N ASN A 19 -0.04 19.83 -6.89
CA ASN A 19 0.81 19.62 -5.72
C ASN A 19 0.03 19.99 -4.46
N THR A 20 -1.07 19.31 -4.19
CA THR A 20 -1.70 19.28 -2.88
C THR A 20 -1.02 18.16 -2.11
N ALA A 21 0.20 18.44 -1.65
CA ALA A 21 0.71 17.82 -0.42
C ALA A 21 -0.19 18.30 0.73
N GLY A 22 -1.45 17.85 0.72
CA GLY A 22 -2.24 17.80 1.92
C GLY A 22 -1.65 16.66 2.72
N VAL A 23 -0.82 16.99 3.70
CA VAL A 23 -0.28 16.02 4.65
C VAL A 23 -1.47 15.57 5.48
N ALA A 24 -2.12 14.51 5.04
CA ALA A 24 -3.15 13.83 5.82
C ALA A 24 -2.41 13.01 6.86
N HIS A 25 -2.09 13.62 8.01
CA HIS A 25 -1.44 12.96 9.16
C HIS A 25 -2.31 11.81 9.71
N ALA A 26 -2.27 10.67 9.03
CA ALA A 26 -2.77 9.34 9.40
C ALA A 26 -2.06 8.31 8.48
N ASP A 27 -0.76 8.53 8.23
CA ASP A 27 -0.03 7.95 7.11
C ASP A 27 0.53 6.55 7.43
N ASP A 28 -0.36 5.56 7.48
CA ASP A 28 0.07 4.17 7.37
C ASP A 28 0.44 3.90 5.90
N VAL A 29 1.73 3.65 5.64
CA VAL A 29 2.24 3.47 4.27
C VAL A 29 2.43 1.99 3.97
N VAL A 30 1.83 1.54 2.87
CA VAL A 30 2.03 0.17 2.37
C VAL A 30 3.32 0.08 1.57
N VAL A 31 4.13 -0.95 1.86
CA VAL A 31 5.36 -1.25 1.11
C VAL A 31 5.03 -1.57 -0.36
N ARG A 32 5.78 -0.97 -1.28
CA ARG A 32 5.60 -1.10 -2.74
C ARG A 32 6.91 -1.48 -3.43
N ASP A 33 6.79 -2.17 -4.56
CA ASP A 33 7.92 -2.44 -5.44
C ASP A 33 8.33 -1.18 -6.25
N SER A 34 9.37 -1.31 -7.08
CA SER A 34 9.88 -0.23 -7.93
C SER A 34 8.89 0.26 -9.00
N ASN A 35 7.82 -0.48 -9.26
CA ASN A 35 6.75 -0.09 -10.17
C ASN A 35 5.53 0.51 -9.43
N GLY A 36 5.62 0.65 -8.10
CA GLY A 36 4.55 1.15 -7.25
C GLY A 36 3.49 0.11 -6.91
N ILE A 37 3.71 -1.17 -7.20
CA ILE A 37 2.78 -2.26 -6.88
C ILE A 37 2.97 -2.64 -5.40
N PRO A 38 1.90 -2.65 -4.58
CA PRO A 38 1.99 -3.09 -3.20
C PRO A 38 2.52 -4.52 -3.06
N TRP A 39 3.44 -4.72 -2.13
CA TRP A 39 3.78 -6.08 -1.69
C TRP A 39 2.60 -6.67 -0.94
N SER A 40 2.32 -7.93 -1.22
CA SER A 40 1.20 -8.65 -0.62
C SER A 40 1.56 -10.10 -0.37
N TRP A 41 1.03 -10.67 0.70
CA TRP A 41 1.27 -12.06 1.08
C TRP A 41 -0.06 -12.83 1.16
N SER A 42 0.01 -14.13 0.89
CA SER A 42 -1.13 -15.03 1.00
C SER A 42 -1.50 -15.37 2.45
N THR A 43 -0.57 -15.20 3.40
CA THR A 43 -0.78 -15.50 4.81
C THR A 43 -0.18 -14.43 5.72
N GLU A 44 -0.79 -14.24 6.88
CA GLU A 44 -0.30 -13.35 7.94
C GLU A 44 1.12 -13.71 8.37
N ALA A 45 1.38 -15.01 8.54
CA ALA A 45 2.68 -15.52 8.98
C ALA A 45 3.80 -15.17 8.01
N SER A 46 3.54 -15.20 6.70
CA SER A 46 4.52 -14.79 5.69
C SER A 46 4.77 -13.28 5.75
N CYS A 47 3.73 -12.46 5.91
CA CYS A 47 3.88 -11.01 6.06
C CYS A 47 4.69 -10.65 7.32
N ILE A 48 4.36 -11.25 8.47
CA ILE A 48 5.08 -11.00 9.74
C ILE A 48 6.54 -11.45 9.66
N LYS A 49 6.80 -12.58 8.98
CA LYS A 49 8.16 -13.10 8.81
C LYS A 49 9.04 -12.13 8.01
N ASP A 50 8.52 -11.59 6.91
CA ASP A 50 9.29 -10.73 6.01
C ASP A 50 9.35 -9.28 6.50
N GLY A 51 8.42 -8.87 7.37
CA GLY A 51 8.26 -7.48 7.76
C GLY A 51 9.48 -6.77 8.37
N PRO A 52 10.28 -7.40 9.25
CA PRO A 52 11.52 -6.82 9.74
C PRO A 52 12.54 -6.47 8.65
N ASP A 53 12.46 -7.10 7.48
CA ASP A 53 13.37 -6.91 6.36
C ASP A 53 12.79 -6.00 5.25
N GLN A 54 11.50 -5.63 5.35
CA GLN A 54 10.85 -4.76 4.38
C GLN A 54 11.04 -3.29 4.77
N HIS A 55 11.60 -2.52 3.84
CA HIS A 55 11.88 -1.10 4.00
C HIS A 55 11.12 -0.28 2.97
N LEU A 56 10.78 0.94 3.34
CA LEU A 56 10.22 1.90 2.39
C LEU A 56 11.30 2.36 1.41
N ALA A 57 10.89 2.58 0.16
CA ALA A 57 11.81 3.06 -0.88
C ALA A 57 12.36 4.47 -0.58
N ASN A 58 11.59 5.29 0.14
CA ASN A 58 12.01 6.59 0.66
C ASN A 58 12.67 6.42 2.03
N THR A 59 13.96 6.73 2.13
CA THR A 59 14.73 6.63 3.39
C THR A 59 14.26 7.59 4.47
N GLU A 60 13.69 8.76 4.12
CA GLU A 60 13.12 9.68 5.12
C GLU A 60 11.87 9.08 5.77
N ASP A 61 10.99 8.49 4.96
CA ASP A 61 9.78 7.81 5.44
C ASP A 61 10.14 6.54 6.23
N ASP A 62 11.12 5.76 5.78
CA ASP A 62 11.61 4.57 6.49
C ASP A 62 12.17 4.92 7.88
N ALA A 63 12.83 6.08 7.98
CA ALA A 63 13.36 6.58 9.23
C ALA A 63 12.27 7.17 10.15
N PHE A 64 11.11 7.57 9.62
CA PHE A 64 10.00 8.13 10.40
C PHE A 64 9.00 7.05 10.82
N LEU A 65 8.56 6.21 9.88
CA LEU A 65 7.57 5.14 10.02
C LEU A 65 8.22 3.83 10.50
N LYS A 66 8.82 3.88 11.69
CA LYS A 66 9.66 2.80 12.25
C LYS A 66 8.90 1.58 12.75
N TYR A 67 7.59 1.71 12.95
CA TYR A 67 6.75 0.61 13.39
C TYR A 67 6.04 0.01 12.18
N TRP A 68 5.60 -1.23 12.30
CA TRP A 68 4.89 -1.90 11.23
C TRP A 68 3.89 -2.91 11.75
N TYR A 69 2.88 -3.18 10.93
CA TYR A 69 1.92 -4.24 11.17
C TYR A 69 1.44 -4.87 9.87
N CYS A 70 0.96 -6.11 9.97
CA CYS A 70 0.31 -6.81 8.87
C CYS A 70 -1.20 -6.71 9.02
N LEU A 71 -1.89 -6.33 7.93
CA LEU A 71 -3.34 -6.23 7.88
C LEU A 71 -3.88 -6.95 6.66
N LYS A 72 -4.97 -7.71 6.86
CA LYS A 72 -5.69 -8.37 5.77
C LYS A 72 -6.71 -7.42 5.15
N HIS A 73 -6.72 -7.32 3.83
CA HIS A 73 -7.67 -6.49 3.09
C HIS A 73 -8.78 -7.33 2.44
N ASP A 74 -9.75 -6.66 1.83
CA ASP A 74 -10.96 -7.27 1.24
C ASP A 74 -10.67 -8.22 0.06
N ASP A 75 -9.52 -8.07 -0.58
CA ASP A 75 -9.02 -8.98 -1.62
C ASP A 75 -8.49 -10.31 -1.05
N GLY A 76 -8.45 -10.44 0.27
CA GLY A 76 -8.01 -11.63 0.97
C GLY A 76 -6.49 -11.72 1.17
N LEU A 77 -5.74 -10.71 0.74
CA LEU A 77 -4.29 -10.64 0.86
C LEU A 77 -3.88 -9.87 2.12
N TRP A 78 -2.64 -10.12 2.56
CA TRP A 78 -2.01 -9.43 3.68
C TRP A 78 -1.05 -8.38 3.17
N TYR A 79 -1.06 -7.21 3.79
CA TYR A 79 -0.23 -6.07 3.46
C TYR A 79 0.56 -5.63 4.68
N LEU A 80 1.81 -5.20 4.46
CA LEU A 80 2.64 -4.59 5.48
C LEU A 80 2.44 -3.07 5.43
N HIS A 81 2.02 -2.52 6.56
CA HIS A 81 1.83 -1.09 6.78
C HIS A 81 2.90 -0.59 7.73
N ASN A 82 3.65 0.42 7.31
CA ASN A 82 4.60 1.16 8.14
C ASN A 82 3.89 2.36 8.78
N THR A 83 4.15 2.61 10.06
CA THR A 83 3.48 3.63 10.86
C THR A 83 4.46 4.30 11.82
N ASP A 84 4.18 5.54 12.23
CA ASP A 84 4.94 6.27 13.25
C ASP A 84 4.45 5.98 14.67
N SER A 85 3.34 5.25 14.81
CA SER A 85 2.69 4.95 16.09
C SER A 85 2.69 3.44 16.40
N PRO A 86 3.27 3.00 17.53
CA PRO A 86 3.33 1.57 17.85
C PRO A 86 1.98 0.94 18.21
N ASN A 87 0.95 1.76 18.44
CA ASN A 87 -0.34 1.33 18.96
C ASN A 87 -1.52 1.69 18.05
N GLU A 88 -1.27 2.40 16.95
CA GLU A 88 -2.31 2.79 16.01
C GLU A 88 -2.32 1.82 14.83
N ARG A 89 -3.52 1.45 14.40
CA ARG A 89 -3.76 0.67 13.19
C ARG A 89 -4.91 1.33 12.48
N ILE A 90 -4.64 1.97 11.34
CA ILE A 90 -5.70 2.47 10.49
C ILE A 90 -6.23 1.26 9.69
N GLY A 91 -7.51 0.93 9.88
CA GLY A 91 -8.16 -0.26 9.32
C GLY A 91 -9.60 0.01 8.93
#